data_AF-A0A832TW67-F1
#
_entry.id   AF-A0A832TW67-F1
#
_cell.length_a   1.000
_cell.length_b   1.000
_cell.length_c   1.000
_cell.angle_alpha   90.00
_cell.angle_beta   90.00
_cell.angle_gamma   90.00
#
_symmetry.space_group_name_H-M   'P 1'
#
loop_
_entity.id
_entity.type
_entity.pdbx_description
1 polymer ?
#
loop_
_entity_poly.entity_id
_entity_poly.type
_entity_poly.pdbx_seq_one_letter_code
_entity_poly.pdbx_strand_id
1 'polypeptide(L)'
;MDTRFCARYQGDGFPPSNRFCRTCKTEACSALWEKVIALSRSHDGMPVGLPPTRAVMLPHDANGSMVKMRVNVTWTLPKEDFLHYVATGKAGMGRKGDRQNPESSPSMTRQEPYVQAIIEAIGGWGIPEILMVREVQKGVEM
;
A
#
# COMPACT_ATOMS: atom_id res chain seq x y z
N MET A 1 -0.19 10.72 -13.08
CA MET A 1 0.22 10.60 -11.67
C MET A 1 1.44 11.45 -11.49
N ASP A 2 1.68 12.06 -10.33
CA ASP A 2 2.93 12.79 -10.06
C ASP A 2 4.12 11.86 -10.34
N THR A 3 4.81 12.11 -11.46
CA THR A 3 5.94 11.30 -11.90
C THR A 3 7.14 11.45 -10.96
N ARG A 4 7.12 12.43 -10.05
CA ARG A 4 8.12 12.61 -8.99
C ARG A 4 7.94 11.63 -7.84
N PHE A 5 6.71 11.16 -7.55
CA PHE A 5 6.50 9.99 -6.69
C PHE A 5 7.07 8.71 -7.34
N CYS A 6 6.95 8.61 -8.66
CA CYS A 6 7.50 7.50 -9.44
C CYS A 6 8.97 7.66 -9.84
N ALA A 7 9.73 8.64 -9.30
CA ALA A 7 11.15 8.83 -9.66
C ALA A 7 11.99 7.55 -9.47
N ARG A 8 11.61 6.70 -8.50
CA ARG A 8 12.25 5.38 -8.24
C ARG A 8 11.35 4.17 -8.50
N TYR A 9 10.07 4.37 -8.84
CA TYR A 9 9.06 3.30 -8.95
C TYR A 9 8.38 3.35 -10.30
N GLN A 10 9.03 2.84 -11.34
CA GLN A 10 8.47 2.75 -12.67
C GLN A 10 7.56 1.52 -12.80
N GLY A 11 6.34 1.71 -13.30
CA GLY A 11 5.53 0.60 -13.83
C GLY A 11 6.06 0.19 -15.21
N ASP A 12 5.87 -1.07 -15.60
CA ASP A 12 6.31 -1.62 -16.89
C ASP A 12 5.47 -1.17 -18.09
N GLY A 13 4.29 -0.58 -17.83
CA GLY A 13 3.46 0.05 -18.85
C GLY A 13 2.65 -0.91 -19.73
N PHE A 14 2.57 -2.20 -19.38
CA PHE A 14 1.90 -3.25 -20.17
C PHE A 14 0.50 -3.61 -19.66
N PRO A 15 -0.59 -3.24 -20.36
CA PRO A 15 -1.94 -3.66 -19.98
C PRO A 15 -2.06 -5.19 -19.74
N PRO A 16 -2.81 -5.65 -18.72
CA PRO A 16 -3.66 -4.88 -17.81
C PRO A 16 -2.89 -4.20 -16.67
N SER A 17 -1.56 -4.23 -16.71
CA SER A 17 -0.73 -3.49 -15.77
C SER A 17 -0.93 -1.99 -15.97
N ASN A 18 -1.21 -1.32 -14.86
CA ASN A 18 -1.40 0.13 -14.83
C ASN A 18 -0.02 0.76 -15.05
N ARG A 19 0.05 1.72 -15.99
CA ARG A 19 1.27 2.45 -16.43
C ARG A 19 2.03 3.21 -15.34
N PHE A 20 1.69 3.03 -14.07
CA PHE A 20 2.02 3.94 -12.99
C PHE A 20 2.42 3.16 -11.71
N CYS A 21 3.63 3.43 -11.21
CA CYS A 21 4.09 3.15 -9.84
C CYS A 21 3.81 1.74 -9.26
N ARG A 22 4.21 0.67 -9.96
CA ARG A 22 3.97 -0.70 -9.47
C ARG A 22 5.07 -1.29 -8.59
N THR A 23 6.32 -1.00 -8.92
CA THR A 23 7.44 -1.78 -8.38
C THR A 23 8.30 -0.91 -7.50
N CYS A 24 8.16 -1.06 -6.19
CA CYS A 24 9.23 -0.66 -5.29
C CYS A 24 10.37 -1.67 -5.31
N LYS A 25 11.47 -1.30 -5.99
CA LYS A 25 12.66 -2.16 -6.17
C LYS A 25 13.63 -2.12 -4.97
N THR A 26 13.43 -1.22 -4.00
CA THR A 26 14.29 -1.15 -2.82
C THR A 26 13.89 -2.22 -1.81
N GLU A 27 14.88 -2.84 -1.17
CA GLU A 27 14.67 -3.86 -0.13
C GLU A 27 13.77 -3.38 1.00
N ALA A 28 13.86 -2.09 1.38
CA ALA A 28 13.01 -1.49 2.41
C ALA A 28 11.50 -1.65 2.16
N CYS A 29 11.02 -1.54 0.92
CA CYS A 29 9.60 -1.73 0.63
C CYS A 29 9.19 -3.19 0.61
N SER A 30 10.10 -4.08 0.22
CA SER A 30 9.85 -5.52 0.29
C SER A 30 9.77 -5.93 1.75
N ALA A 31 10.72 -5.50 2.59
CA ALA A 31 10.70 -5.72 4.03
C ALA A 31 9.44 -5.17 4.71
N LEU A 32 9.04 -3.93 4.38
CA LEU A 32 7.80 -3.36 4.91
C LEU A 32 6.58 -4.18 4.49
N TRP A 33 6.52 -4.59 3.22
CA TRP A 33 5.40 -5.37 2.70
C TRP A 33 5.34 -6.78 3.28
N GLU A 34 6.48 -7.42 3.53
CA GLU A 34 6.54 -8.70 4.23
C GLU A 34 5.91 -8.62 5.62
N LYS A 35 6.03 -7.49 6.34
CA LYS A 35 5.28 -7.31 7.60
C LYS A 35 3.78 -7.29 7.40
N VAL A 36 3.29 -6.69 6.31
CA VAL A 36 1.86 -6.68 5.98
C VAL A 36 1.37 -8.10 5.66
N ILE A 37 2.16 -8.87 4.89
CA ILE A 37 1.87 -10.28 4.60
C ILE A 37 1.86 -11.10 5.90
N ALA A 38 2.89 -10.94 6.74
CA ALA A 38 3.00 -11.62 8.03
C ALA A 38 1.81 -11.29 8.93
N LEU A 39 1.40 -10.02 8.99
CA LEU A 39 0.20 -9.59 9.71
C LEU A 39 -1.04 -10.31 9.17
N SER A 40 -1.23 -10.37 7.84
CA SER A 40 -2.39 -11.06 7.23
C SER A 40 -2.45 -12.56 7.56
N ARG A 41 -1.32 -13.17 7.93
CA ARG A 41 -1.19 -14.59 8.27
C ARG A 41 -1.06 -14.85 9.78
N SER A 42 -0.97 -13.81 10.61
CA SER A 42 -0.64 -13.89 12.04
C SER A 42 -1.66 -14.66 12.89
N HIS A 43 -2.86 -14.88 12.36
CA HIS A 43 -3.95 -15.55 13.07
C HIS A 43 -4.29 -16.91 12.43
N ASP A 44 -3.27 -17.71 12.08
CA ASP A 44 -3.43 -19.04 11.46
C ASP A 44 -4.32 -19.04 10.20
N GLY A 45 -4.24 -17.97 9.40
CA GLY A 45 -5.07 -17.76 8.22
C GLY A 45 -6.49 -17.25 8.50
N MET A 46 -6.87 -17.07 9.77
CA MET A 46 -8.11 -16.40 10.16
C MET A 46 -8.04 -14.90 9.86
N PRO A 47 -9.20 -14.24 9.63
CA PRO A 47 -9.21 -12.81 9.37
C PRO A 47 -8.66 -12.01 10.56
N VAL A 48 -7.80 -11.04 10.27
CA VAL A 48 -7.22 -10.12 11.25
C VAL A 48 -8.02 -8.82 11.28
N GLY A 49 -8.53 -8.43 12.44
CA GLY A 49 -9.26 -7.18 12.61
C GLY A 49 -8.35 -5.95 12.47
N LEU A 50 -8.85 -4.89 11.83
CA LEU A 50 -8.14 -3.63 11.63
C LEU A 50 -8.83 -2.46 12.34
N PRO A 51 -8.75 -2.37 13.68
CA PRO A 51 -9.35 -1.25 14.42
C PRO A 51 -8.67 0.10 14.04
N PRO A 52 -9.41 1.23 14.08
CA PRO A 52 -10.82 1.38 14.47
C PRO A 52 -11.81 1.05 13.34
N THR A 53 -11.34 0.56 12.20
CA THR A 53 -12.23 0.17 11.10
C THR A 53 -12.98 -1.11 11.44
N ARG A 54 -14.07 -1.38 10.70
CA ARG A 54 -14.77 -2.67 10.73
C ARG A 54 -14.17 -3.69 9.75
N ALA A 55 -13.06 -3.34 9.10
CA ALA A 55 -12.46 -4.22 8.11
C ALA A 55 -11.65 -5.33 8.77
N VAL A 56 -11.62 -6.47 8.11
CA VAL A 56 -10.69 -7.55 8.37
C VAL A 56 -9.76 -7.74 7.18
N MET A 57 -8.54 -8.17 7.47
CA MET A 57 -7.51 -8.50 6.49
C MET A 57 -7.31 -10.01 6.42
N LEU A 58 -7.12 -10.52 5.21
CA LEU A 58 -6.84 -11.92 4.92
C LEU A 58 -5.67 -12.02 3.91
N PRO A 59 -4.93 -13.14 3.89
CA PRO A 59 -3.87 -13.33 2.90
C PRO A 59 -4.44 -13.47 1.47
N HIS A 60 -3.61 -13.13 0.48
CA HIS A 60 -3.91 -13.37 -0.92
C HIS A 60 -2.94 -14.41 -1.51
N ASP A 61 -3.21 -15.69 -1.29
CA ASP A 61 -2.24 -16.77 -1.57
C ASP A 61 -1.78 -16.89 -3.03
N ALA A 62 -2.61 -16.45 -3.98
CA ALA A 62 -2.24 -16.45 -5.40
C ALA A 62 -1.36 -15.26 -5.83
N ASN A 63 -1.26 -14.21 -5.01
CA ASN A 63 -0.52 -12.99 -5.36
C ASN A 63 -0.03 -12.27 -4.10
N GLY A 64 1.26 -12.46 -3.78
CA GLY A 64 1.90 -11.84 -2.62
C GLY A 64 1.97 -10.32 -2.66
N SER A 65 1.71 -9.67 -3.79
CA SER A 65 1.69 -8.19 -3.90
C SER A 65 0.35 -7.57 -3.50
N MET A 66 -0.59 -8.37 -2.98
CA MET A 66 -1.91 -7.92 -2.54
C MET A 66 -2.29 -8.58 -1.22
N VAL A 67 -3.17 -7.93 -0.47
CA VAL A 67 -3.93 -8.56 0.61
C VAL A 67 -5.42 -8.43 0.34
N LYS A 68 -6.21 -9.36 0.88
CA LYS A 68 -7.66 -9.28 0.79
C LYS A 68 -8.19 -8.49 1.98
N MET A 69 -9.11 -7.59 1.70
CA MET A 69 -9.79 -6.74 2.67
C MET A 69 -11.27 -7.09 2.63
N ARG A 70 -11.92 -7.12 3.80
CA ARG A 70 -13.35 -7.43 3.87
C ARG A 70 -14.04 -6.62 4.97
N VAL A 71 -15.17 -6.01 4.63
CA VAL A 71 -16.16 -5.50 5.61
C VAL A 71 -17.45 -6.27 5.37
N ASN A 72 -18.23 -5.84 4.36
CA ASN A 72 -19.39 -6.56 3.85
C ASN A 72 -19.08 -7.23 2.50
N VAL A 73 -18.23 -6.56 1.71
CA VAL A 73 -17.72 -7.05 0.43
C VAL A 73 -16.22 -7.31 0.57
N THR A 74 -15.70 -8.21 -0.25
CA THR A 74 -14.26 -8.48 -0.33
C THR A 74 -13.66 -7.66 -1.47
N TRP A 75 -12.55 -6.98 -1.21
CA TRP A 75 -11.73 -6.32 -2.23
C TRP A 75 -10.25 -6.60 -1.97
N THR A 76 -9.37 -6.15 -2.86
CA THR A 76 -7.93 -6.25 -2.68
C THR A 76 -7.32 -4.90 -2.37
N LEU A 77 -6.38 -4.88 -1.42
CA LEU A 77 -5.47 -3.76 -1.21
C LEU A 77 -4.12 -4.12 -1.86
N PRO A 78 -3.75 -3.45 -2.96
CA PRO A 78 -2.43 -3.62 -3.57
C PRO A 78 -1.32 -3.03 -2.69
N LYS A 79 -0.14 -3.65 -2.74
CA LYS A 79 1.12 -3.11 -2.18
C LYS A 79 1.34 -1.65 -2.54
N GLU A 80 0.97 -1.29 -3.76
CA GLU A 80 1.17 0.03 -4.37
C GLU A 80 0.36 1.13 -3.67
N ASP A 81 -0.93 0.88 -3.42
CA ASP A 81 -1.79 1.82 -2.70
C ASP A 81 -1.31 2.03 -1.25
N PHE A 82 -0.84 0.95 -0.61
CA PHE A 82 -0.25 1.00 0.72
C PHE A 82 1.02 1.86 0.74
N LEU A 83 1.98 1.58 -0.14
CA LEU A 83 3.25 2.31 -0.21
C LEU A 83 3.07 3.77 -0.64
N HIS A 84 2.09 4.05 -1.49
CA HIS A 84 1.71 5.42 -1.85
C HIS A 84 1.27 6.21 -0.61
N TYR A 85 0.35 5.64 0.17
CA TYR A 85 -0.11 6.29 1.39
C TYR A 85 1.01 6.50 2.42
N VAL A 86 1.90 5.51 2.59
CA VAL A 86 3.08 5.64 3.47
C VAL A 86 3.96 6.83 3.06
N ALA A 87 4.05 7.10 1.76
CA ALA A 87 4.86 8.18 1.21
C ALA A 87 4.27 9.57 1.44
N THR A 88 3.02 9.71 1.02
CA THR A 88 2.37 11.00 0.82
C THR A 88 1.53 11.38 2.04
N GLY A 89 1.19 10.40 2.89
CA GLY A 89 0.17 10.53 3.93
C GLY A 89 -1.25 10.66 3.35
N LYS A 90 -1.43 10.50 2.04
CA LYS A 90 -2.69 10.75 1.31
C LYS A 90 -2.94 9.62 0.29
N ALA A 91 -4.16 9.12 0.24
CA ALA A 91 -4.61 8.13 -0.74
C ALA A 91 -6.12 8.29 -0.96
N GLY A 92 -6.52 9.53 -1.28
CA GLY A 92 -7.90 9.93 -1.46
C GLY A 92 -8.57 9.19 -2.62
N MET A 93 -9.90 9.11 -2.56
CA MET A 93 -10.69 8.59 -3.68
C MET A 93 -10.65 9.59 -4.84
N GLY A 94 -9.92 9.25 -5.90
CA GLY A 94 -9.83 10.09 -7.10
C GLY A 94 -11.06 9.98 -8.00
N ARG A 95 -11.29 10.98 -8.84
CA ARG A 95 -12.30 10.96 -9.92
C ARG A 95 -11.69 10.54 -11.26
N LYS A 96 -12.55 10.23 -12.23
CA LYS A 96 -12.14 9.99 -13.62
C LYS A 96 -11.50 11.27 -14.19
N GLY A 97 -10.17 11.30 -14.24
CA GLY A 97 -9.38 12.49 -14.63
C GLY A 97 -8.31 12.86 -13.61
N ASP A 98 -8.51 12.51 -12.35
CA ASP A 98 -7.61 12.82 -11.23
C ASP A 98 -6.40 11.89 -11.15
N ARG A 99 -6.14 11.12 -12.22
CA ARG A 99 -4.98 10.21 -12.28
C ARG A 99 -3.66 10.95 -12.16
N GLN A 100 -3.64 12.27 -12.33
CA GLN A 100 -2.47 13.14 -12.14
C GLN A 100 -2.40 13.79 -10.76
N ASN A 101 -3.47 13.73 -9.97
CA ASN A 101 -3.49 14.29 -8.63
C ASN A 101 -2.61 13.42 -7.69
N PRO A 102 -1.54 13.99 -7.09
CA PRO A 102 -0.69 13.26 -6.14
C PRO A 102 -1.40 12.86 -4.84
N GLU A 103 -2.56 13.46 -4.54
CA GLU A 103 -3.34 13.15 -3.34
C GLU A 103 -4.33 11.99 -3.55
N SER A 104 -4.54 11.57 -4.80
CA SER A 104 -5.43 10.46 -5.16
C SER A 104 -4.69 9.13 -5.12
N SER A 105 -5.33 8.10 -4.59
CA SER A 105 -4.77 6.74 -4.60
C SER A 105 -4.54 6.23 -6.04
N PRO A 106 -3.50 5.40 -6.27
CA PRO A 106 -3.24 4.77 -7.57
C PRO A 106 -4.43 3.98 -8.13
N SER A 107 -5.14 3.23 -7.28
CA SER A 107 -6.36 2.52 -7.68
C SER A 107 -7.60 3.42 -7.77
N MET A 108 -7.50 4.69 -7.38
CA MET A 108 -8.61 5.65 -7.26
C MET A 108 -9.73 5.17 -6.30
N THR A 109 -9.38 4.32 -5.34
CA THR A 109 -10.29 3.83 -4.30
C THR A 109 -9.96 4.45 -2.94
N ARG A 110 -10.93 4.43 -2.01
CA ARG A 110 -10.75 4.96 -0.65
C ARG A 110 -10.00 3.96 0.22
N GLN A 111 -8.68 4.10 0.30
CA GLN A 111 -7.81 3.15 1.01
C GLN A 111 -7.30 3.68 2.36
N GLU A 112 -7.23 5.00 2.55
CA GLU A 112 -6.61 5.65 3.72
C GLU A 112 -6.97 5.03 5.09
N PRO A 113 -8.26 4.87 5.47
CA PRO A 113 -8.58 4.39 6.81
C PRO A 113 -8.06 2.96 7.06
N TYR A 114 -7.99 2.15 6.00
CA TYR A 114 -7.51 0.77 6.10
C TYR A 114 -5.99 0.73 6.15
N VAL A 115 -5.32 1.56 5.35
CA VAL A 115 -3.85 1.63 5.39
C VAL A 115 -3.36 2.17 6.74
N GLN A 116 -4.02 3.20 7.29
CA GLN A 116 -3.73 3.69 8.64
C GLN A 116 -3.84 2.56 9.68
N ALA A 117 -4.94 1.81 9.66
CA ALA A 117 -5.13 0.70 10.60
C ALA A 117 -4.08 -0.40 10.44
N ILE A 118 -3.65 -0.70 9.20
CA ILE A 118 -2.55 -1.65 8.96
C ILE A 118 -1.24 -1.12 9.52
N ILE A 119 -0.92 0.16 9.31
CA ILE A 119 0.30 0.80 9.83
C ILE A 119 0.35 0.68 11.36
N GLU A 120 -0.74 1.01 12.06
CA GLU A 120 -0.82 0.85 13.51
C GLU A 120 -0.64 -0.62 13.91
N ALA A 121 -1.28 -1.55 13.21
CA ALA A 121 -1.21 -2.98 13.51
C ALA A 121 0.19 -3.60 13.29
N ILE A 122 1.01 -3.08 12.37
CA ILE A 122 2.40 -3.56 12.16
C ILE A 122 3.43 -2.87 13.07
N GLY A 123 3.00 -1.99 13.98
CA GLY A 123 3.87 -1.32 14.96
C GLY A 123 3.91 0.21 14.86
N GLY A 124 3.06 0.81 14.04
CA GLY A 124 2.91 2.26 13.89
C GLY A 124 3.96 2.91 12.98
N TRP A 125 3.85 4.23 12.81
CA TRP A 125 4.69 5.02 11.89
C TRP A 125 6.19 5.05 12.24
N GLY A 126 6.55 4.67 13.46
CA GLY A 126 7.92 4.71 13.96
C GLY A 126 8.79 3.51 13.59
N ILE A 127 8.24 2.47 12.96
CA ILE A 127 9.04 1.28 12.63
C ILE A 127 10.10 1.60 11.57
N PRO A 128 11.30 1.00 11.67
CA PRO A 128 12.41 1.30 10.76
C PRO A 128 12.05 1.18 9.28
N GLU A 129 11.25 0.19 8.90
CA GLU A 129 10.87 -0.06 7.52
C GLU A 129 9.99 1.04 6.94
N ILE A 130 9.09 1.63 7.73
CA ILE A 130 8.30 2.79 7.29
C ILE A 130 9.19 4.02 7.13
N LEU A 131 10.09 4.27 8.10
CA LEU A 131 11.01 5.40 8.03
C LEU A 131 11.90 5.30 6.79
N MET A 132 12.49 4.13 6.52
CA MET A 132 13.32 3.90 5.34
C MET A 132 12.54 4.08 4.03
N VAL A 133 11.31 3.56 3.93
CA VAL A 133 10.48 3.75 2.72
C VAL A 133 10.21 5.24 2.48
N ARG A 134 9.94 6.01 3.52
CA ARG A 134 9.72 7.46 3.41
C ARG A 134 10.98 8.21 2.98
N GLU A 135 12.16 7.84 3.48
CA GLU A 135 13.44 8.44 3.05
C GLU A 135 13.76 8.09 1.59
N VAL A 136 13.55 6.84 1.18
CA VAL A 136 13.71 6.42 -0.22
C VAL A 136 12.81 7.26 -1.14
N GLN A 137 11.59 7.56 -0.71
CA GLN A 137 10.63 8.36 -1.47
C GLN A 137 10.97 9.84 -1.51
N LYS A 138 11.65 10.38 -0.49
CA LYS A 138 12.20 11.74 -0.52
C LYS A 138 13.39 11.88 -1.47
N GLY A 139 13.89 10.79 -2.05
CA GLY A 139 15.04 10.81 -2.94
C GLY A 139 16.38 10.88 -2.20
N VAL A 140 16.39 10.71 -0.88
CA VAL A 140 17.62 10.58 -0.11
C VAL A 140 18.21 9.21 -0.46
N GLU A 141 19.38 9.20 -1.09
CA GLU A 141 20.20 7.99 -1.22
C GLU A 141 20.87 7.78 0.14
N MET A 142 20.72 6.58 0.71
CA MET A 142 21.55 6.12 1.82
C MET A 142 22.77 5.42 1.23
#